data_AF-A0A2K3KAS1-F1
#
_entry.id   AF-A0A2K3KAS1-F1
#
_cell.length_a   1.000
_cell.length_b   1.000
_cell.length_c   1.000
_cell.angle_alpha   90.00
_cell.angle_beta   90.00
_cell.angle_gamma   90.00
#
_symmetry.space_group_name_H-M   'P 1'
#
loop_
_entity.id
_entity.type
_entity.pdbx_description
1 polymer ?
#
loop_
_entity_poly.entity_id
_entity_poly.type
_entity_poly.pdbx_seq_one_letter_code
_entity_poly.pdbx_strand_id
1 'polypeptide(L)'
;MTALLLLESSPVMVAPWLSLSGRVLVNGNPSFEKVHGEDVWRYAASNLDHSNLINDAMACDAKVVVPAIVEGCGEIFDGVESLVDVGGGNGTTMSILAKAFPWIHGINFDLPHVIDVAPKCDGVEHVAGDMFMSVPKADAVIIK
;
A
#
# COMPACT_ATOMS: atom_id res chain seq x y z
N MET A 1 -5.30 -6.18 12.50
CA MET A 1 -4.31 -5.41 13.28
C MET A 1 -3.04 -6.19 13.64
N THR A 2 -3.08 -7.53 13.78
CA THR A 2 -1.87 -8.32 14.14
C THR A 2 -0.66 -8.06 13.24
N ALA A 3 -0.85 -8.07 11.91
CA ALA A 3 0.25 -7.82 10.97
C ALA A 3 0.84 -6.41 11.10
N LEU A 4 0.00 -5.40 11.34
CA LEU A 4 0.47 -4.03 11.57
C LEU A 4 1.32 -3.92 12.85
N LEU A 5 0.87 -4.56 13.94
CA LEU A 5 1.67 -4.61 15.17
C LEU A 5 2.99 -5.36 14.97
N LEU A 6 2.99 -6.45 14.21
CA LEU A 6 4.20 -7.19 13.86
C LEU A 6 5.16 -6.38 12.99
N LEU A 7 4.66 -5.63 12.01
CA LEU A 7 5.46 -4.73 11.19
C LEU A 7 6.16 -3.70 12.08
N GLU A 8 5.40 -2.94 12.85
CA GLU A 8 5.90 -1.83 13.69
C GLU A 8 6.83 -2.30 14.82
N SER A 9 6.66 -3.53 15.31
CA SER A 9 7.52 -4.12 16.34
C SER A 9 8.65 -5.00 15.80
N SER A 10 8.74 -5.19 14.47
CA SER A 10 9.80 -5.99 13.86
C SER A 10 11.17 -5.36 14.09
N PRO A 11 12.26 -6.16 14.22
CA PRO A 11 13.60 -5.61 14.35
C PRO A 11 13.97 -4.64 13.20
N VAL A 12 13.49 -4.93 11.98
CA VAL A 12 13.71 -4.09 10.79
C VAL A 12 13.10 -2.70 10.96
N MET A 13 11.86 -2.61 11.44
CA MET A 13 11.17 -1.32 11.63
C MET A 13 11.55 -0.62 12.93
N VAL A 14 11.97 -1.35 13.97
CA VAL A 14 12.41 -0.78 15.24
C VAL A 14 13.80 -0.13 15.15
N ALA A 15 14.74 -0.74 14.42
CA ALA A 15 16.12 -0.27 14.37
C ALA A 15 16.30 1.20 13.89
N PRO A 16 15.56 1.69 12.87
CA PRO A 16 15.57 3.09 12.46
C PRO A 16 15.21 4.07 13.59
N TRP A 17 14.30 3.70 14.50
CA TRP A 17 13.90 4.56 15.63
C TRP A 17 15.04 4.81 16.61
N LEU A 18 15.96 3.85 16.78
CA LEU A 18 17.13 3.99 17.63
C LEU A 18 18.13 5.02 17.08
N SER A 19 18.05 5.33 15.78
CA SER A 19 18.87 6.34 15.11
C SER A 19 18.16 7.67 14.88
N LEU A 20 16.93 7.85 15.41
CA LEU A 20 16.09 9.02 15.13
C LEU A 20 16.72 10.34 15.56
N SER A 21 17.37 10.38 16.74
CA SER A 21 18.08 11.57 17.22
C SER A 21 19.13 12.06 16.22
N GLY A 22 19.83 11.12 15.57
CA GLY A 22 20.80 11.43 14.52
C GLY A 22 20.18 12.06 13.28
N ARG A 23 18.94 11.72 12.91
CA ARG A 23 18.21 12.31 11.78
C ARG A 23 17.59 13.67 12.12
N VAL A 24 17.14 13.86 13.36
CA VAL A 24 16.54 15.14 13.78
C VAL A 24 17.62 16.21 13.97
N LEU A 25 18.78 15.84 14.51
CA LEU A 25 19.86 16.77 14.82
C LEU A 25 20.81 17.03 13.63
N VAL A 26 20.79 16.17 12.62
CA VAL A 26 21.65 16.27 11.43
C VAL A 26 20.76 16.13 10.20
N ASN A 27 20.89 17.03 9.22
CA ASN A 27 20.29 16.90 7.88
C ASN A 27 20.91 15.74 7.08
N GLY A 28 21.00 14.54 7.67
CA GLY A 28 21.51 13.32 7.05
C GLY A 28 20.38 12.47 6.45
N ASN A 29 20.74 11.35 5.83
CA ASN A 29 19.80 10.42 5.17
C ASN A 29 18.67 9.94 6.11
N PRO A 30 17.51 9.50 5.57
CA PRO A 30 16.42 8.97 6.38
C PRO A 30 16.88 7.86 7.32
N SER A 31 16.31 7.77 8.51
CA SER A 31 16.80 6.82 9.53
C SER A 31 16.80 5.36 9.06
N PHE A 32 15.84 4.97 8.21
CA PHE A 32 15.80 3.63 7.63
C PHE A 32 17.02 3.39 6.73
N GLU A 33 17.28 4.30 5.80
CA GLU A 33 18.44 4.24 4.90
C GLU A 33 19.76 4.27 5.67
N LYS A 34 19.85 5.04 6.75
CA LYS A 34 21.05 5.08 7.59
C LYS A 34 21.36 3.73 8.25
N VAL A 35 20.33 2.97 8.64
CA VAL A 35 20.50 1.68 9.34
C VAL A 35 20.66 0.52 8.36
N HIS A 36 19.90 0.52 7.27
CA HIS A 36 19.80 -0.61 6.34
C HIS A 36 20.55 -0.39 5.02
N GLY A 37 21.06 0.82 4.77
CA GLY A 37 21.85 1.17 3.58
C GLY A 37 21.04 1.53 2.34
N GLU A 38 19.72 1.36 2.38
CA GLU A 38 18.79 1.63 1.28
C GLU A 38 17.42 2.09 1.82
N ASP A 39 16.57 2.65 0.97
CA ASP A 39 15.21 3.00 1.37
C ASP A 39 14.33 1.76 1.61
N VAL A 40 13.25 1.94 2.35
CA VAL A 40 12.34 0.85 2.76
C VAL A 40 11.76 0.06 1.59
N TRP A 41 11.53 0.69 0.44
CA TRP A 41 10.93 0.05 -0.72
C TRP A 41 11.95 -0.79 -1.48
N ARG A 42 13.19 -0.31 -1.62
CA ARG A 42 14.30 -1.11 -2.17
C ARG A 42 14.66 -2.29 -1.26
N TYR A 43 14.66 -2.05 0.06
CA TYR A 43 14.82 -3.13 1.04
C TYR A 43 13.73 -4.18 0.89
N ALA A 44 12.46 -3.77 0.78
CA ALA A 44 11.33 -4.68 0.60
C ALA A 44 11.43 -5.47 -0.73
N ALA A 45 11.86 -4.82 -1.82
CA ALA A 45 12.07 -5.48 -3.11
C ALA A 45 13.12 -6.61 -3.03
N SER A 46 14.11 -6.49 -2.14
CA SER A 46 15.14 -7.50 -1.90
C SER A 46 14.77 -8.49 -0.78
N ASN A 47 13.72 -8.22 0.00
CA ASN A 47 13.32 -8.99 1.18
C ASN A 47 11.82 -9.31 1.13
N LEU A 48 11.47 -10.40 0.45
CA LEU A 48 10.08 -10.80 0.22
C LEU A 48 9.25 -10.93 1.50
N ASP A 49 9.81 -11.48 2.58
CA ASP A 49 9.12 -11.60 3.87
C ASP A 49 8.75 -10.22 4.45
N HIS A 50 9.63 -9.23 4.28
CA HIS A 50 9.36 -7.86 4.72
C HIS A 50 8.33 -7.17 3.83
N SER A 51 8.41 -7.35 2.52
CA SER A 51 7.40 -6.86 1.57
C SER A 51 6.01 -7.44 1.89
N ASN A 52 5.93 -8.76 2.15
CA ASN A 52 4.68 -9.41 2.51
C ASN A 52 4.13 -8.89 3.85
N LEU A 53 5.01 -8.66 4.84
CA LEU A 53 4.60 -8.09 6.11
C LEU A 53 4.05 -6.66 5.97
N ILE A 54 4.64 -5.83 5.11
CA ILE A 54 4.09 -4.50 4.76
C ILE A 54 2.71 -4.65 4.12
N ASN A 55 2.57 -5.50 3.12
CA ASN A 55 1.30 -5.74 2.42
C ASN A 55 0.19 -6.24 3.38
N ASP A 56 0.52 -7.18 4.27
CA ASP A 56 -0.42 -7.72 5.25
C ASP A 56 -0.81 -6.69 6.33
N ALA A 57 0.13 -5.84 6.72
CA ALA A 57 -0.12 -4.72 7.63
C ALA A 57 -1.10 -3.72 7.02
N MET A 58 -0.86 -3.28 5.77
CA MET A 58 -1.75 -2.36 5.06
C MET A 58 -3.13 -2.98 4.81
N ALA A 59 -3.17 -4.25 4.41
CA ALA A 59 -4.42 -4.99 4.22
C ALA A 59 -5.22 -5.15 5.52
N CYS A 60 -4.55 -5.33 6.66
CA CYS A 60 -5.22 -5.36 7.98
C CYS A 60 -5.96 -4.06 8.29
N ASP A 61 -5.37 -2.92 7.94
CA ASP A 61 -5.98 -1.61 8.15
C ASP A 61 -7.10 -1.34 7.12
N ALA A 62 -6.87 -1.71 5.85
CA ALA A 62 -7.88 -1.63 4.79
C ALA A 62 -9.18 -2.39 5.13
N LYS A 63 -9.06 -3.59 5.72
CA LYS A 63 -10.21 -4.41 6.16
C LYS A 63 -11.08 -3.76 7.23
N VAL A 64 -10.59 -2.72 7.90
CA VAL A 64 -11.35 -1.96 8.91
C VAL A 64 -11.85 -0.64 8.32
N VAL A 65 -10.96 0.12 7.69
CA VAL A 65 -11.26 1.49 7.24
C VAL A 65 -12.14 1.51 5.99
N VAL A 66 -11.88 0.65 5.00
CA VAL A 66 -12.58 0.69 3.71
C VAL A 66 -14.08 0.35 3.85
N PRO A 67 -14.49 -0.67 4.63
CA PRO A 67 -15.91 -0.88 4.89
C PRO A 67 -16.61 0.31 5.54
N ALA A 68 -15.94 1.02 6.45
CA ALA A 68 -16.50 2.21 7.08
C ALA A 68 -16.66 3.37 6.08
N ILE A 69 -15.74 3.51 5.11
CA ILE A 69 -15.88 4.46 4.00
C ILE A 69 -17.07 4.09 3.12
N VAL A 70 -17.23 2.81 2.77
CA VAL A 70 -18.37 2.33 1.97
C VAL A 70 -19.70 2.64 2.65
N GLU A 71 -19.78 2.44 3.97
CA GLU A 71 -21.01 2.70 4.75
C GLU A 71 -21.27 4.19 4.97
N GLY A 72 -20.24 4.97 5.27
CA GLY A 72 -20.37 6.37 5.70
C GLY A 72 -20.25 7.41 4.59
N CYS A 73 -19.67 7.05 3.45
CA CYS A 73 -19.35 7.96 2.35
C CYS A 73 -19.48 7.28 0.97
N GLY A 74 -20.32 6.25 0.82
CA GLY A 74 -20.41 5.49 -0.43
C GLY A 74 -20.81 6.32 -1.65
N GLU A 75 -21.57 7.40 -1.45
CA GLU A 75 -22.01 8.32 -2.49
C GLU A 75 -20.87 9.06 -3.22
N ILE A 76 -19.66 9.11 -2.64
CA ILE A 76 -18.51 9.71 -3.32
C ILE A 76 -18.07 8.90 -4.56
N PHE A 77 -18.53 7.65 -4.67
CA PHE A 77 -18.24 6.76 -5.79
C PHE A 77 -19.34 6.77 -6.86
N ASP A 78 -20.41 7.56 -6.68
CA ASP A 78 -21.47 7.68 -7.68
C ASP A 78 -20.95 8.34 -8.96
N GLY A 79 -21.16 7.67 -10.09
CA GLY A 79 -20.72 8.14 -11.41
C GLY A 79 -19.23 7.95 -11.70
N VAL A 80 -18.45 7.35 -10.78
CA VAL A 80 -17.10 6.87 -11.07
C VAL A 80 -17.21 5.58 -11.87
N GLU A 81 -16.66 5.53 -13.09
CA GLU A 81 -16.65 4.32 -13.93
C GLU A 81 -15.34 3.54 -13.79
N SER A 82 -14.23 4.21 -13.49
CA SER A 82 -12.92 3.61 -13.29
C SER A 82 -12.18 4.23 -12.10
N LEU A 83 -11.58 3.39 -11.26
CA LEU A 83 -10.85 3.79 -10.05
C LEU A 83 -9.50 3.10 -10.00
N VAL A 84 -8.43 3.87 -9.77
CA VAL A 84 -7.09 3.32 -9.51
C VAL A 84 -6.68 3.54 -8.06
N ASP A 85 -6.25 2.45 -7.41
CA ASP A 85 -5.63 2.43 -6.09
C ASP A 85 -4.11 2.45 -6.25
N VAL A 86 -3.49 3.59 -5.96
CA VAL A 86 -2.05 3.83 -6.17
C VAL A 86 -1.30 3.51 -4.88
N GLY A 87 -0.37 2.57 -4.95
CA GLY A 87 0.22 1.97 -3.75
C GLY A 87 -0.75 0.98 -3.07
N GLY A 88 -1.62 0.34 -3.86
CA GLY A 88 -2.71 -0.49 -3.35
C GLY A 88 -2.28 -1.85 -2.76
N GLY A 89 -0.98 -2.16 -2.79
CA GLY A 89 -0.40 -3.35 -2.18
C GLY A 89 -0.94 -4.63 -2.80
N ASN A 90 -1.41 -5.54 -1.93
CA ASN A 90 -2.04 -6.79 -2.35
C ASN A 90 -3.48 -6.63 -2.91
N GLY A 91 -3.94 -5.39 -3.14
CA GLY A 91 -5.25 -5.09 -3.73
C GLY A 91 -6.43 -5.25 -2.77
N THR A 92 -6.20 -5.37 -1.46
CA THR A 92 -7.29 -5.55 -0.48
C THR A 92 -8.30 -4.40 -0.52
N THR A 93 -7.83 -3.15 -0.58
CA THR A 93 -8.70 -1.97 -0.67
C THR A 93 -9.57 -2.04 -1.93
N MET A 94 -8.94 -2.16 -3.10
CA MET A 94 -9.67 -2.25 -4.36
C MET A 94 -10.62 -3.46 -4.42
N SER A 95 -10.26 -4.61 -3.85
CA SER A 95 -11.15 -5.78 -3.79
C SER A 95 -12.42 -5.53 -2.96
N ILE A 96 -12.33 -4.76 -1.88
CA ILE A 96 -13.49 -4.37 -1.08
C ILE A 96 -14.36 -3.39 -1.87
N LEU A 97 -13.76 -2.39 -2.52
CA LEU A 97 -14.47 -1.38 -3.30
C LEU A 97 -15.16 -1.99 -4.53
N ALA A 98 -14.48 -2.86 -5.29
CA ALA A 98 -15.07 -3.54 -6.44
C ALA A 98 -16.26 -4.43 -6.06
N LYS A 99 -16.28 -4.99 -4.84
CA LYS A 99 -17.44 -5.73 -4.33
C LYS A 99 -18.59 -4.82 -3.91
N ALA A 100 -18.29 -3.68 -3.31
CA ALA A 100 -19.28 -2.70 -2.88
C ALA A 100 -19.92 -1.95 -4.06
N PHE A 101 -19.12 -1.68 -5.10
CA PHE A 101 -19.49 -0.89 -6.27
C PHE A 101 -19.16 -1.65 -7.56
N PRO A 102 -19.94 -2.68 -7.93
CA PRO A 102 -19.60 -3.60 -9.04
C PRO A 102 -19.56 -2.96 -10.44
N TRP A 103 -20.02 -1.71 -10.57
CA TRP A 103 -19.95 -0.96 -11.83
C TRP A 103 -18.57 -0.33 -12.07
N ILE A 104 -17.73 -0.21 -11.04
CA ILE A 104 -16.41 0.40 -11.12
C ILE A 104 -15.42 -0.61 -11.70
N HIS A 105 -14.72 -0.22 -12.77
CA HIS A 105 -13.51 -0.90 -13.21
C HIS A 105 -12.36 -0.57 -12.25
N GLY A 106 -12.03 -1.51 -11.38
CA GLY A 106 -11.01 -1.34 -10.35
C GLY A 106 -9.60 -1.70 -10.83
N ILE A 107 -8.64 -0.81 -10.62
CA ILE A 107 -7.22 -1.02 -10.92
C ILE A 107 -6.43 -0.96 -9.60
N ASN A 108 -5.73 -2.03 -9.25
CA ASN A 108 -4.72 -2.03 -8.21
C ASN A 108 -3.35 -1.76 -8.83
N PHE A 109 -2.70 -0.67 -8.42
CA PHE A 109 -1.42 -0.23 -8.98
C PHE A 109 -0.34 -0.16 -7.92
N ASP A 110 0.74 -0.91 -8.09
CA ASP A 110 1.87 -0.93 -7.17
C ASP A 110 3.19 -1.30 -7.88
N LEU A 111 4.28 -1.35 -7.12
CA LEU A 111 5.59 -1.74 -7.61
C LEU A 111 5.58 -3.18 -8.16
N PRO A 112 6.44 -3.51 -9.14
CA PRO A 112 6.45 -4.83 -9.77
C PRO A 112 6.57 -6.00 -8.81
N HIS A 113 7.44 -5.91 -7.79
CA HIS A 113 7.64 -6.98 -6.81
C HIS A 113 6.42 -7.21 -5.90
N VAL A 114 5.57 -6.20 -5.73
CA VAL A 114 4.33 -6.29 -4.95
C VAL A 114 3.24 -6.94 -5.78
N ILE A 115 3.07 -6.49 -7.03
CA ILE A 115 2.04 -7.00 -7.93
C ILE A 115 2.29 -8.46 -8.34
N ASP A 116 3.54 -8.87 -8.52
CA ASP A 116 3.91 -10.24 -8.92
C ASP A 116 3.40 -11.31 -7.94
N VAL A 117 3.27 -10.95 -6.66
CA VAL A 117 2.79 -11.85 -5.60
C VAL A 117 1.39 -11.50 -5.10
N ALA A 118 0.73 -10.49 -5.68
CA ALA A 118 -0.60 -10.08 -5.29
C ALA A 118 -1.63 -11.18 -5.62
N PRO A 119 -2.55 -11.51 -4.69
CA PRO A 119 -3.58 -12.51 -4.95
C PRO A 119 -4.53 -12.01 -6.04
N LYS A 120 -5.08 -12.94 -6.82
CA LYS A 120 -6.14 -12.58 -7.77
C LYS A 120 -7.37 -12.06 -7.01
N CYS A 121 -7.88 -10.90 -7.44
CA CYS A 121 -9.09 -10.30 -6.93
C CYS A 121 -10.12 -10.19 -8.06
N ASP A 122 -11.31 -10.77 -7.87
CA ASP A 122 -12.37 -10.69 -8.88
C ASP A 122 -12.82 -9.24 -9.07
N GLY A 123 -12.92 -8.80 -10.33
CA GLY A 123 -13.27 -7.43 -10.68
C GLY A 123 -12.13 -6.41 -10.53
N VAL A 124 -10.90 -6.86 -10.30
CA VAL A 124 -9.72 -5.99 -10.13
C VAL A 124 -8.63 -6.34 -11.15
N GLU A 125 -8.14 -5.32 -11.83
CA GLU A 125 -6.95 -5.38 -12.69
C GLU A 125 -5.70 -5.02 -11.88
N HIS A 126 -4.71 -5.91 -11.86
CA HIS A 126 -3.41 -5.62 -11.22
C HIS A 126 -2.44 -5.05 -12.25
N VAL A 127 -1.88 -3.87 -11.98
CA VAL A 127 -0.94 -3.17 -12.87
C VAL A 127 0.34 -2.85 -12.10
N ALA A 128 1.47 -3.32 -12.61
CA ALA A 128 2.78 -3.00 -12.05
C ALA A 128 3.34 -1.70 -12.64
N GLY A 129 3.94 -0.86 -11.82
CA GLY A 129 4.67 0.31 -12.31
C GLY A 129 5.28 1.17 -11.20
N ASP A 130 5.62 2.39 -11.56
CA ASP A 130 6.15 3.41 -10.66
C ASP A 130 5.27 4.66 -10.77
N MET A 131 4.60 5.03 -9.66
CA MET A 131 3.69 6.17 -9.60
C MET A 131 4.38 7.50 -9.89
N PHE A 132 5.70 7.60 -9.68
CA PHE A 132 6.47 8.79 -10.01
C PHE A 132 6.75 8.93 -11.50
N MET A 133 6.60 7.85 -12.27
CA MET A 133 6.73 7.85 -13.73
C MET A 133 5.37 8.04 -14.40
N SER A 134 4.38 7.24 -14.02
CA SER A 134 3.01 7.34 -14.53
C SER A 134 2.04 6.53 -13.66
N VAL A 135 0.79 6.99 -13.60
CA VAL A 135 -0.32 6.26 -12.99
C VAL A 135 -1.30 5.83 -14.09
N PRO A 136 -1.94 4.64 -14.00
CA PRO A 136 -2.99 4.22 -14.91
C PRO A 136 -4.10 5.28 -15.03
N LYS A 137 -4.61 5.47 -16.25
CA LYS A 137 -5.69 6.42 -16.48
C LYS A 137 -6.99 5.85 -15.92
N ALA A 138 -7.64 6.61 -15.04
CA ALA A 138 -8.92 6.31 -14.43
C ALA A 138 -9.68 7.62 -14.16
N ASP A 139 -10.98 7.54 -13.86
CA ASP A 139 -11.80 8.71 -13.53
C ASP A 139 -11.47 9.26 -12.14
N ALA A 140 -11.08 8.36 -11.23
CA ALA A 140 -10.69 8.69 -9.87
C ALA A 140 -9.44 7.92 -9.43
N VAL A 141 -8.75 8.48 -8.43
CA VAL A 141 -7.59 7.90 -7.78
C VAL A 141 -7.87 7.81 -6.28
N ILE A 142 -7.56 6.67 -5.68
CA ILE A 142 -7.47 6.52 -4.22
C ILE A 142 -6.00 6.34 -3.82
N ILE A 143 -5.60 7.05 -2.76
CA ILE A 143 -4.29 6.96 -2.11
C ILE A 143 -4.56 6.85 -0.62
N LYS A 144 -3.83 5.98 0.07
CA LYS A 144 -3.95 5.74 1.50
C LYS A 144 -2.62 5.92 2.23
#